data_AF-A0AAD9BSI9-F1
#
_entry.id   AF-A0AAD9BSI9-F1
#
_cell.length_a   1.000
_cell.length_b   1.000
_cell.length_c   1.000
_cell.angle_alpha   90.00
_cell.angle_beta   90.00
_cell.angle_gamma   90.00
#
_symmetry.space_group_name_H-M   'P 1'
#
loop_
_entity.id
_entity.type
_entity.pdbx_description
1 polymer ?
#
loop_
_entity_poly.entity_id
_entity_poly.type
_entity_poly.pdbx_seq_one_letter_code
_entity_poly.pdbx_strand_id
1 'polypeptide(L)'
;MTAPLSSSSGLEVLLSTLQNAGDVESTLNILNVLDELLSAGTDRRIYYMISKGGSEALLSALVTTARSFSPNYTLLLPLLHLLAKIGQRDRRIGMKADEAGAVLLTLNLLRKNVQHANRVAACLWVIQVFCSSVSTANLIGENQGLDVIYRLIPHYATKNQHTIKAAIDAFAALLCTSKLP
;
A
#
# COMPACT_ATOMS: atom_id res chain seq x y z
N MET A 1 -1.46 17.81 36.91
CA MET A 1 -1.58 16.44 36.37
C MET A 1 -0.59 16.32 35.21
N THR A 2 0.61 15.81 35.49
CA THR A 2 1.66 15.60 34.49
C THR A 2 1.34 14.34 33.70
N ALA A 3 1.07 14.48 32.40
CA ALA A 3 0.92 13.33 31.51
C ALA A 3 2.18 12.45 31.57
N PRO A 4 2.06 11.12 31.59
CA PRO A 4 3.23 10.26 31.52
C PRO A 4 3.91 10.52 30.17
N LEU A 5 5.20 10.85 30.19
CA LEU A 5 6.07 10.81 29.01
C LEU A 5 6.01 9.38 28.48
N SER A 6 5.19 9.14 27.47
CA SER A 6 5.12 7.85 26.80
C SER A 6 6.50 7.56 26.24
N SER A 7 7.23 6.63 26.85
CA SER A 7 8.48 6.11 26.29
C SER A 7 8.15 5.53 24.93
N SER A 8 8.51 6.24 23.87
CA SER A 8 8.30 5.78 22.50
C SER A 8 9.06 4.47 22.32
N SER A 9 8.35 3.42 21.90
CA SER A 9 8.99 2.16 21.52
C SER A 9 9.91 2.39 20.31
N GLY A 10 10.91 1.51 20.14
CA GLY A 10 11.81 1.58 18.98
C GLY A 10 11.05 1.56 17.64
N LEU A 11 9.92 0.84 17.58
CA LEU A 11 9.04 0.83 16.40
C LEU A 11 8.41 2.21 16.15
N GLU A 12 7.84 2.86 17.18
CA GLU A 12 7.26 4.21 17.04
C GLU A 12 8.32 5.24 16.60
N VAL A 13 9.58 5.09 17.05
CA VAL A 13 10.70 5.91 16.57
C VAL A 13 10.98 5.65 15.08
N LEU A 14 11.00 4.39 14.63
CA LEU A 14 11.17 4.07 13.21
C LEU A 14 10.03 4.63 12.35
N LEU A 15 8.78 4.50 12.80
CA LEU A 15 7.61 4.98 12.06
C LEU A 15 7.58 6.51 11.95
N SER A 16 7.86 7.21 13.04
CA SER A 16 7.98 8.67 13.03
C SER A 16 9.16 9.14 12.20
N THR A 17 10.29 8.43 12.23
CA THR A 17 11.43 8.74 11.36
C THR A 17 11.07 8.52 9.89
N LEU A 18 10.35 7.45 9.55
CA LEU A 18 9.90 7.20 8.17
C LEU A 18 9.06 8.34 7.60
N GLN A 19 8.19 8.94 8.42
CA GLN A 19 7.35 10.06 8.00
C GLN A 19 8.12 11.38 7.80
N ASN A 20 9.28 11.51 8.45
CA ASN A 20 10.10 12.74 8.45
C ASN A 20 11.43 12.58 7.69
N ALA A 21 11.75 11.38 7.19
CA ALA A 21 13.03 11.10 6.55
C ALA A 21 13.18 11.91 5.27
N GLY A 22 14.28 12.67 5.19
CA GLY A 22 14.60 13.51 4.03
C GLY A 22 15.45 12.81 2.98
N ASP A 23 16.22 11.79 3.37
CA ASP A 23 17.15 11.09 2.48
C ASP A 23 16.68 9.66 2.12
N VAL A 24 17.10 9.22 0.93
CA VAL A 24 16.69 7.95 0.32
C VAL A 24 17.24 6.75 1.10
N GLU A 25 18.46 6.84 1.61
CA GLU A 25 19.15 5.71 2.25
C GLU A 25 18.55 5.39 3.61
N SER A 26 18.32 6.41 4.44
CA SER A 26 17.63 6.28 5.72
C SER A 26 16.23 5.70 5.52
N THR A 27 15.50 6.18 4.52
CA THR A 27 14.17 5.67 4.19
C THR A 27 14.22 4.18 3.82
N LEU A 28 15.15 3.78 2.93
CA LEU A 28 15.33 2.38 2.55
C LEU A 28 15.70 1.49 3.74
N ASN A 29 16.62 1.95 4.58
CA ASN A 29 17.06 1.21 5.75
C ASN A 29 15.90 0.95 6.71
N ILE A 30 15.05 1.96 6.95
CA ILE A 30 13.85 1.79 7.78
C ILE A 30 12.88 0.79 7.12
N LEU A 31 12.62 0.92 5.81
CA LEU A 31 11.72 -0.01 5.11
C LEU A 31 12.22 -1.45 5.15
N ASN A 32 13.52 -1.68 5.00
CA ASN A 32 14.13 -3.00 5.10
C ASN A 32 13.99 -3.57 6.53
N VAL A 33 14.25 -2.76 7.56
CA VAL A 33 14.05 -3.18 8.96
C VAL A 33 12.58 -3.55 9.22
N LEU A 34 11.63 -2.74 8.72
CA LEU A 34 10.21 -3.05 8.84
C LEU A 34 9.85 -4.33 8.10
N ASP A 35 10.38 -4.56 6.90
CA ASP A 35 10.12 -5.78 6.14
C ASP A 35 10.63 -7.02 6.87
N GLU A 36 11.85 -6.99 7.38
CA GLU A 36 12.43 -8.06 8.19
C GLU A 36 11.60 -8.35 9.46
N LEU A 37 11.17 -7.30 10.17
CA LEU A 37 10.34 -7.44 11.37
C LEU A 37 9.03 -8.16 11.07
N LEU A 38 8.39 -7.86 9.93
CA LEU A 38 7.13 -8.46 9.51
C LEU A 38 7.31 -9.84 8.87
N SER A 39 8.41 -10.08 8.15
CA SER A 39 8.71 -11.35 7.47
C SER A 39 9.16 -12.44 8.44
N ALA A 40 9.94 -12.09 9.47
CA ALA A 40 10.34 -13.02 10.54
C ALA A 40 9.27 -13.20 11.62
N GLY A 41 8.10 -12.57 11.47
CA GLY A 41 7.06 -12.47 12.47
C GLY A 41 5.88 -13.42 12.27
N THR A 42 5.07 -13.56 13.30
CA THR A 42 3.67 -14.00 13.16
C THR A 42 2.78 -12.78 12.89
N ASP A 43 1.52 -13.00 12.51
CA ASP A 43 0.50 -11.95 12.39
C ASP A 43 0.46 -11.00 13.61
N ARG A 44 0.88 -11.45 14.81
CA ARG A 44 0.98 -10.61 16.00
C ARG A 44 1.86 -9.38 15.81
N ARG A 45 2.98 -9.48 15.07
CA ARG A 45 3.86 -8.33 14.80
C ARG A 45 3.21 -7.34 13.84
N ILE A 46 2.46 -7.85 12.85
CA ILE A 46 1.67 -7.02 11.95
C ILE A 46 0.60 -6.27 12.75
N TYR A 47 -0.15 -6.95 13.62
CA TYR A 47 -1.15 -6.30 14.49
C TYR A 47 -0.53 -5.28 15.45
N TYR A 48 0.65 -5.56 16.00
CA TYR A 48 1.36 -4.61 16.83
C TYR A 48 1.80 -3.38 16.03
N MET A 49 2.31 -3.55 14.81
CA MET A 49 2.64 -2.42 13.94
C MET A 49 1.40 -1.60 13.58
N ILE A 50 0.26 -2.24 13.30
CA ILE A 50 -1.02 -1.55 13.06
C ILE A 50 -1.44 -0.75 14.30
N SER A 51 -1.37 -1.33 15.51
CA SER A 51 -1.77 -0.63 16.74
C SER A 51 -0.86 0.54 17.11
N LYS A 52 0.36 0.59 16.53
CA LYS A 52 1.31 1.70 16.63
C LYS A 52 1.22 2.71 15.48
N GLY A 53 0.19 2.64 14.63
CA GLY A 53 -0.01 3.60 13.53
C GLY A 53 0.86 3.32 12.30
N GLY A 54 1.37 2.09 12.14
CA GLY A 54 2.25 1.74 11.03
C GLY A 54 1.58 1.84 9.66
N SER A 55 0.28 1.58 9.57
CA SER A 55 -0.47 1.75 8.31
C SER A 55 -0.49 3.21 7.87
N GLU A 56 -0.83 4.12 8.79
CA GLU A 56 -0.88 5.56 8.57
C GLU A 56 0.51 6.12 8.22
N ALA A 57 1.55 5.65 8.90
CA ALA A 57 2.94 6.02 8.60
C ALA A 57 3.37 5.61 7.18
N LEU A 58 3.08 4.36 6.79
CA LEU A 58 3.39 3.86 5.45
C LEU A 58 2.58 4.58 4.36
N LEU A 59 1.30 4.88 4.60
CA LEU A 59 0.45 5.61 3.67
C LEU A 59 0.95 7.05 3.46
N SER A 60 1.31 7.73 4.54
CA SER A 60 1.92 9.06 4.48
C SER A 60 3.24 9.04 3.68
N ALA A 61 4.12 8.08 3.98
CA ALA A 61 5.37 7.91 3.25
C ALA A 61 5.17 7.60 1.76
N LEU A 62 4.18 6.77 1.40
CA LEU A 62 3.79 6.52 0.02
C LEU A 62 3.38 7.81 -0.69
N VAL A 63 2.48 8.59 -0.09
CA VAL A 63 1.95 9.82 -0.67
C VAL A 63 3.07 10.84 -0.87
N THR A 64 3.93 11.03 0.13
CA THR A 64 5.10 11.92 0.04
C THR A 64 6.06 11.49 -1.07
N THR A 65 6.39 10.20 -1.14
CA THR A 65 7.35 9.67 -2.12
C THR A 65 6.79 9.73 -3.55
N ALA A 66 5.50 9.45 -3.73
CA ALA A 66 4.87 9.35 -5.05
C ALA A 66 4.50 10.71 -5.66
N ARG A 67 4.39 11.77 -4.85
CA ARG A 67 4.10 13.13 -5.32
C ARG A 67 5.29 13.83 -6.00
N SER A 68 6.49 13.25 -5.92
CA SER A 68 7.66 13.75 -6.65
C SER A 68 7.43 13.76 -8.16
N PHE A 69 7.98 14.76 -8.86
CA PHE A 69 7.93 14.88 -10.32
C PHE A 69 8.49 13.64 -11.03
N SER A 70 9.52 13.03 -10.43
CA SER A 70 10.07 11.72 -10.82
C SER A 70 9.95 10.75 -9.64
N PRO A 71 8.88 9.94 -9.58
CA PRO A 71 8.66 9.02 -8.47
C PRO A 71 9.82 8.03 -8.34
N ASN A 72 10.42 7.95 -7.15
CA ASN A 72 11.56 7.08 -6.88
C ASN A 72 11.09 5.64 -6.61
N TYR A 73 11.14 4.77 -7.62
CA TYR A 73 10.69 3.38 -7.49
C TYR A 73 11.57 2.51 -6.61
N THR A 74 12.80 2.94 -6.28
CA THR A 74 13.62 2.28 -5.26
C THR A 74 12.95 2.39 -3.89
N LEU A 75 12.28 3.50 -3.61
CA LEU A 75 11.50 3.70 -2.37
C LEU A 75 10.06 3.18 -2.48
N LEU A 76 9.40 3.40 -3.62
CA LEU A 76 7.98 3.06 -3.77
C LEU A 76 7.73 1.55 -3.75
N LEU A 77 8.61 0.73 -4.32
CA LEU A 77 8.38 -0.71 -4.37
C LEU A 77 8.35 -1.33 -2.96
N PRO A 78 9.35 -1.11 -2.08
CA PRO A 78 9.28 -1.58 -0.71
C PRO A 78 8.07 -1.01 0.07
N LEU A 79 7.73 0.27 -0.13
CA LEU A 79 6.54 0.89 0.49
C LEU A 79 5.24 0.18 0.08
N LEU A 80 5.04 -0.05 -1.22
CA LEU A 80 3.86 -0.73 -1.75
C LEU A 80 3.78 -2.19 -1.25
N HIS A 81 4.91 -2.90 -1.19
CA HIS A 81 4.95 -4.27 -0.66
C HIS A 81 4.59 -4.32 0.84
N LEU A 82 5.13 -3.42 1.65
CA LEU A 82 4.81 -3.31 3.07
C LEU A 82 3.33 -2.96 3.28
N LEU A 83 2.80 -2.01 2.50
CA LEU A 83 1.37 -1.65 2.52
C LEU A 83 0.47 -2.82 2.16
N ALA A 84 0.81 -3.57 1.11
CA ALA A 84 0.08 -4.78 0.77
C ALA A 84 0.14 -5.79 1.92
N LYS A 85 1.33 -6.04 2.51
CA LYS A 85 1.53 -6.98 3.62
C LYS A 85 0.72 -6.62 4.86
N ILE A 86 0.79 -5.36 5.33
CA ILE A 86 0.05 -4.90 6.52
C ILE A 86 -1.46 -4.78 6.23
N GLY A 87 -1.84 -4.37 5.01
CA GLY A 87 -3.22 -4.19 4.60
C GLY A 87 -4.04 -5.49 4.58
N GLN A 88 -3.40 -6.66 4.46
CA GLN A 88 -4.06 -7.96 4.61
C GLN A 88 -4.56 -8.23 6.05
N ARG A 89 -4.14 -7.43 7.03
CA ARG A 89 -4.53 -7.56 8.45
C ARG A 89 -5.17 -6.30 9.02
N ASP A 90 -4.99 -5.15 8.38
CA ASP A 90 -5.65 -3.91 8.77
C ASP A 90 -7.00 -3.74 8.05
N ARG A 91 -8.09 -4.10 8.75
CA ARG A 91 -9.46 -3.98 8.23
C ARG A 91 -9.88 -2.54 7.90
N ARG A 92 -9.15 -1.53 8.41
CA ARG A 92 -9.43 -0.11 8.16
C ARG A 92 -8.51 0.50 7.11
N ILE A 93 -7.62 -0.29 6.49
CA ILE A 93 -6.62 0.23 5.54
C ILE A 93 -7.25 1.01 4.39
N GLY A 94 -8.42 0.59 3.88
CA GLY A 94 -9.16 1.35 2.86
C GLY A 94 -9.51 2.76 3.32
N MET A 95 -10.17 2.90 4.49
CA MET A 95 -10.52 4.22 5.03
C MET A 95 -9.27 5.09 5.31
N LYS A 96 -8.22 4.50 5.90
CA LYS A 96 -6.96 5.21 6.16
C LYS A 96 -6.30 5.70 4.86
N ALA A 97 -6.37 4.89 3.79
CA ALA A 97 -5.82 5.23 2.50
C ALA A 97 -6.60 6.38 1.84
N ASP A 98 -7.92 6.42 2.03
CA ASP A 98 -8.75 7.53 1.56
C ASP A 98 -8.40 8.83 2.29
N GLU A 99 -8.37 8.79 3.63
CA GLU A 99 -7.96 9.91 4.48
C GLU A 99 -6.56 10.45 4.14
N ALA A 100 -5.62 9.56 3.80
CA ALA A 100 -4.26 9.95 3.39
C ALA A 100 -4.18 10.46 1.92
N GLY A 101 -5.23 10.28 1.12
CA GLY A 101 -5.20 10.59 -0.33
C GLY A 101 -4.35 9.59 -1.14
N ALA A 102 -4.20 8.36 -0.66
CA ALA A 102 -3.38 7.32 -1.28
C ALA A 102 -4.13 6.49 -2.33
N VAL A 103 -5.46 6.47 -2.31
CA VAL A 103 -6.29 5.59 -3.18
C VAL A 103 -6.10 5.92 -4.66
N LEU A 104 -6.50 7.12 -5.08
CA LEU A 104 -6.37 7.55 -6.48
C LEU A 104 -4.92 7.76 -6.89
N LEU A 105 -4.05 8.12 -5.95
CA LEU A 105 -2.61 8.20 -6.18
C LEU A 105 -2.05 6.83 -6.62
N THR A 106 -2.43 5.75 -5.93
CA THR A 106 -1.97 4.39 -6.28
C THR A 106 -2.56 3.93 -7.61
N LEU A 107 -3.83 4.26 -7.89
CA LEU A 107 -4.44 3.99 -9.20
C LEU A 107 -3.70 4.72 -10.34
N ASN A 108 -3.27 5.96 -10.10
CA ASN A 108 -2.49 6.72 -11.07
C ASN A 108 -1.08 6.15 -11.26
N LEU A 109 -0.44 5.63 -10.20
CA LEU A 109 0.81 4.88 -10.33
C LEU A 109 0.62 3.64 -11.20
N LEU A 110 -0.47 2.87 -11.01
CA LEU A 110 -0.78 1.71 -11.84
C LEU A 110 -0.84 2.09 -13.33
N ARG A 111 -1.61 3.13 -13.67
CA ARG A 111 -1.77 3.62 -15.05
C ARG A 111 -0.46 4.03 -15.71
N LYS A 112 0.46 4.63 -14.96
CA LYS A 112 1.75 5.10 -15.48
C LYS A 112 2.76 3.97 -15.68
N ASN A 113 2.52 2.79 -15.12
CA ASN A 113 3.49 1.70 -15.09
C ASN A 113 3.06 0.44 -15.84
N VAL A 114 2.07 0.50 -16.73
CA VAL A 114 1.49 -0.68 -17.41
C VAL A 114 2.48 -1.56 -18.17
N GLN A 115 3.70 -1.10 -18.44
CA GLN A 115 4.79 -1.86 -19.09
C GLN A 115 5.78 -2.49 -18.09
N HIS A 116 5.66 -2.19 -16.78
CA HIS A 116 6.60 -2.61 -15.74
C HIS A 116 5.93 -3.59 -14.78
N ALA A 117 6.02 -4.88 -15.08
CA ALA A 117 5.29 -5.95 -14.38
C ALA A 117 5.39 -5.88 -12.85
N ASN A 118 6.60 -5.72 -12.30
CA ASN A 118 6.80 -5.66 -10.84
C ASN A 118 6.10 -4.46 -10.20
N ARG A 119 6.11 -3.30 -10.87
CA ARG A 119 5.44 -2.08 -10.37
C ARG A 119 3.93 -2.21 -10.46
N VAL A 120 3.44 -2.81 -11.54
CA VAL A 120 2.02 -3.13 -11.73
C VAL A 120 1.53 -4.06 -10.63
N ALA A 121 2.22 -5.17 -10.39
CA ALA A 121 1.87 -6.13 -9.34
C ALA A 121 1.82 -5.46 -7.96
N ALA A 122 2.82 -4.66 -7.62
CA ALA A 122 2.86 -3.93 -6.34
C ALA A 122 1.67 -2.97 -6.18
N CYS A 123 1.32 -2.21 -7.23
CA CYS A 123 0.14 -1.33 -7.20
C CYS A 123 -1.16 -2.12 -7.06
N LEU A 124 -1.29 -3.25 -7.76
CA LEU A 124 -2.48 -4.10 -7.73
C LEU A 124 -2.70 -4.73 -6.35
N TRP A 125 -1.65 -5.21 -5.68
CA TRP A 125 -1.76 -5.73 -4.32
C TRP A 125 -2.22 -4.66 -3.32
N VAL A 126 -1.76 -3.42 -3.49
CA VAL A 126 -2.20 -2.30 -2.64
C VAL A 126 -3.66 -1.92 -2.95
N ILE A 127 -4.04 -1.84 -4.22
CA ILE A 127 -5.44 -1.61 -4.63
C ILE A 127 -6.36 -2.69 -4.06
N GLN A 128 -5.93 -3.95 -4.11
CA GLN A 128 -6.69 -5.07 -3.54
C GLN A 128 -6.99 -4.86 -2.05
N VAL A 129 -6.01 -4.47 -1.23
CA VAL A 129 -6.26 -4.24 0.21
C VAL A 129 -7.06 -2.97 0.47
N PHE A 130 -6.94 -1.94 -0.37
CA PHE A 130 -7.78 -0.74 -0.27
C PHE A 130 -9.25 -1.05 -0.50
N CYS A 131 -9.57 -2.07 -1.30
CA CYS A 131 -10.94 -2.53 -1.49
C CYS A 131 -11.56 -3.16 -0.22
N SER A 132 -10.84 -3.26 0.90
CA SER A 132 -11.45 -3.62 2.20
C SER A 132 -12.55 -2.64 2.66
N SER A 133 -12.60 -1.42 2.10
CA SER A 133 -13.71 -0.48 2.28
C SER A 133 -14.53 -0.36 0.99
N VAL A 134 -15.86 -0.33 1.12
CA VAL A 134 -16.78 -0.12 0.00
C VAL A 134 -16.61 1.27 -0.61
N SER A 135 -16.38 2.29 0.23
CA SER A 135 -16.19 3.67 -0.24
C SER A 135 -14.99 3.80 -1.18
N THR A 136 -13.86 3.19 -0.83
CA THR A 136 -12.65 3.21 -1.64
C THR A 136 -12.75 2.34 -2.88
N ALA A 137 -13.43 1.19 -2.80
CA ALA A 137 -13.72 0.38 -3.97
C ALA A 137 -14.58 1.14 -4.99
N ASN A 138 -15.63 1.83 -4.52
CA ASN A 138 -16.47 2.69 -5.35
C ASN A 138 -15.64 3.84 -5.97
N LEU A 139 -14.82 4.52 -5.15
CA LEU A 139 -13.95 5.58 -5.62
C LEU A 139 -13.00 5.10 -6.74
N ILE A 140 -12.42 3.91 -6.61
CA ILE A 140 -11.59 3.29 -7.66
C ILE A 140 -12.43 2.98 -8.90
N GLY A 141 -13.64 2.42 -8.73
CA GLY A 141 -14.56 2.08 -9.81
C GLY A 141 -15.01 3.30 -10.62
N GLU A 142 -15.48 4.35 -9.95
CA GLU A 142 -15.87 5.65 -10.55
C GLU A 142 -14.72 6.30 -11.33
N ASN A 143 -13.49 6.04 -10.87
CA ASN A 143 -12.29 6.48 -11.55
C ASN A 143 -11.76 5.42 -12.54
N GLN A 144 -12.61 4.66 -13.24
CA GLN A 144 -12.21 3.69 -14.29
C GLN A 144 -11.20 2.63 -13.85
N GLY A 145 -11.14 2.31 -12.55
CA GLY A 145 -10.18 1.34 -12.01
C GLY A 145 -10.40 -0.07 -12.58
N LEU A 146 -11.66 -0.48 -12.72
CA LEU A 146 -12.03 -1.76 -13.34
C LEU A 146 -11.48 -1.87 -14.77
N ASP A 147 -11.66 -0.85 -15.60
CA ASP A 147 -11.20 -0.84 -17.00
C ASP A 147 -9.67 -0.88 -17.12
N VAL A 148 -8.97 -0.20 -16.20
CA VAL A 148 -7.50 -0.24 -16.14
C VAL A 148 -7.02 -1.65 -15.81
N ILE A 149 -7.59 -2.28 -14.79
CA ILE A 149 -7.17 -3.61 -14.33
C ILE A 149 -7.53 -4.69 -15.35
N TYR A 150 -8.73 -4.64 -15.92
CA TYR A 150 -9.19 -5.58 -16.93
C TYR A 150 -8.26 -5.63 -18.15
N ARG A 151 -7.80 -4.46 -18.62
CA ARG A 151 -6.86 -4.37 -19.77
C ARG A 151 -5.48 -4.97 -19.49
N LEU A 152 -5.07 -5.10 -18.22
CA LEU A 152 -3.77 -5.69 -17.84
C LEU A 152 -3.77 -7.22 -17.93
N ILE A 153 -4.94 -7.86 -17.77
CA ILE A 153 -5.07 -9.32 -17.79
C ILE A 153 -4.51 -9.93 -19.09
N PRO A 154 -5.00 -9.54 -20.30
CA PRO A 154 -4.46 -10.09 -21.55
C PRO A 154 -3.00 -9.68 -21.77
N HIS A 155 -2.59 -8.50 -21.32
CA HIS A 155 -1.23 -7.99 -21.51
C HIS A 155 -0.16 -8.85 -20.80
N TYR A 156 -0.49 -9.36 -19.61
CA TYR A 156 0.43 -10.18 -18.82
C TYR A 156 0.19 -11.68 -18.89
N ALA A 157 -0.93 -12.13 -19.49
CA ALA A 157 -1.45 -13.50 -19.54
C ALA A 157 -0.38 -14.59 -19.81
N THR A 158 0.62 -14.29 -20.63
CA THR A 158 1.66 -15.25 -21.07
C THR A 158 3.07 -14.90 -20.57
N LYS A 159 3.25 -13.78 -19.87
CA LYS A 159 4.57 -13.21 -19.56
C LYS A 159 4.90 -13.14 -18.07
N ASN A 160 3.90 -12.95 -17.21
CA ASN A 160 4.16 -12.78 -15.78
C ASN A 160 3.00 -13.29 -14.92
N GLN A 161 3.13 -14.53 -14.43
CA GLN A 161 2.09 -15.20 -13.64
C GLN A 161 1.71 -14.44 -12.36
N HIS A 162 2.71 -13.86 -11.66
CA HIS A 162 2.46 -13.09 -10.44
C HIS A 162 1.64 -11.84 -10.71
N THR A 163 1.91 -11.13 -11.81
CA THR A 163 1.18 -9.90 -12.17
C THR A 163 -0.24 -10.20 -12.61
N ILE A 164 -0.46 -11.29 -13.36
CA ILE A 164 -1.82 -11.74 -13.71
C ILE A 164 -2.61 -12.07 -12.44
N LYS A 165 -2.01 -12.84 -11.52
CA LYS A 165 -2.66 -13.20 -10.26
C LYS A 165 -3.05 -11.94 -9.48
N ALA A 166 -2.13 -10.98 -9.35
CA ALA A 166 -2.41 -9.69 -8.72
C ALA A 166 -3.57 -8.95 -9.39
N ALA A 167 -3.64 -8.97 -10.73
CA ALA A 167 -4.70 -8.31 -11.49
C ALA A 167 -6.06 -8.98 -11.26
N ILE A 168 -6.11 -10.31 -11.29
CA ILE A 168 -7.34 -11.08 -11.03
C ILE A 168 -7.81 -10.85 -9.59
N ASP A 169 -6.90 -10.94 -8.62
CA ASP A 169 -7.24 -10.77 -7.20
C ASP A 169 -7.75 -9.35 -6.91
N ALA A 170 -7.13 -8.31 -7.50
CA ALA A 170 -7.58 -6.92 -7.38
C ALA A 170 -8.92 -6.68 -8.10
N PHE A 171 -9.11 -7.27 -9.29
CA PHE A 171 -10.36 -7.17 -10.04
C PHE A 171 -11.52 -7.83 -9.26
N ALA A 172 -11.29 -9.02 -8.71
CA ALA A 172 -12.25 -9.71 -7.86
C ALA A 172 -12.57 -8.88 -6.60
N ALA A 173 -11.58 -8.26 -5.96
CA ALA A 173 -11.82 -7.42 -4.79
C ALA A 173 -12.73 -6.21 -5.10
N LEU A 174 -12.58 -5.57 -6.26
CA LEU A 174 -13.46 -4.49 -6.69
C LEU A 174 -14.90 -4.96 -6.97
N LEU A 175 -15.08 -6.16 -7.51
CA LEU A 175 -16.42 -6.70 -7.81
C LEU A 175 -17.13 -7.26 -6.57
N CYS A 176 -16.39 -7.86 -5.64
CA CYS A 176 -16.96 -8.45 -4.43
C CYS A 176 -17.42 -7.39 -3.42
N THR A 177 -16.87 -6.19 -3.51
CA THR A 177 -17.20 -5.05 -2.64
C THR A 177 -18.40 -4.25 -3.18
N SER A 178 -18.67 -4.37 -4.47
CA SER A 178 -19.89 -3.89 -5.12
C SER A 178 -21.05 -4.88 -4.99
N LYS A 179 -21.22 -5.57 -3.85
CA LYS A 179 -22.53 -6.19 -3.58
C LYS A 179 -23.56 -5.06 -3.52
N LEU A 180 -24.28 -4.92 -4.63
CA LEU A 180 -25.40 -4.03 -4.89
C LEU A 180 -26.48 -4.16 -3.78
N PRO A 181 -27.29 -3.09 -3.58
CA PRO A 181 -28.21 -2.89 -2.46
C PRO A 181 -29.14 -4.05 -2.12
#